data_AF-A0A524EUL4-F1
#
_entry.id   AF-A0A524EUL4-F1
#
_cell.length_a   1.000
_cell.length_b   1.000
_cell.length_c   1.000
_cell.angle_alpha   90.00
_cell.angle_beta   90.00
_cell.angle_gamma   90.00
#
_symmetry.space_group_name_H-M   'P 1'
#
loop_
_entity.id
_entity.type
_entity.pdbx_description
1 polymer ?
#
loop_
_entity_poly.entity_id
_entity_poly.type
_entity_poly.pdbx_seq_one_letter_code
_entity_poly.pdbx_strand_id
1 'polypeptide(L)'
;MSDRRYSDNKRNYNNSRPPSRNNQNYKGGQYKKPTEFALPTGTAIYILDILEHGHIRDGRSGQFPLVQAIECPDFNLFELSYKRGAEIKLQDKVVLGPNSVVGKVRKRLTYHKLTQTSKDLLASTIEMHIEDSEQLYLTFLNTAGPITTKRHKLSLLPGVGQKLLWEIIDQRNKAPFESYADFDERIKTIHSVKTLISKRILNEIIDDEEKHYLFVTRRKPRPKGDGYRPQGDRPQGNRPQGNRPQGNRPQGNRPYKKPYEKRF
;
A
#
# COMPACT_ATOMS: atom_id res chain seq x y z
N MET A 1 18.67 29.66 81.87
CA MET A 1 19.87 30.20 81.18
C MET A 1 20.43 29.05 80.36
N SER A 2 19.96 28.90 79.12
CA SER A 2 20.55 29.47 77.90
C SER A 2 21.57 28.50 77.27
N ASP A 3 21.26 28.14 76.02
CA ASP A 3 22.15 27.73 74.93
C ASP A 3 22.78 26.33 74.93
N ARG A 4 22.04 25.39 74.33
CA ARG A 4 22.66 24.30 73.54
C ARG A 4 22.93 24.84 72.14
N ARG A 5 24.20 25.12 71.83
CA ARG A 5 24.69 25.21 70.45
C ARG A 5 25.15 23.82 70.01
N TYR A 6 24.42 23.25 69.06
CA TYR A 6 24.87 22.16 68.21
C TYR A 6 25.36 22.80 66.90
N SER A 7 26.60 22.57 66.50
CA SER A 7 27.02 22.73 65.10
C SER A 7 28.04 21.66 64.71
N ASP A 8 27.61 20.83 63.78
CA ASP A 8 28.33 20.38 62.60
C ASP A 8 29.81 20.01 62.74
N ASN A 9 30.10 18.72 62.60
CA ASN A 9 31.08 18.36 61.58
C ASN A 9 30.80 17.01 60.90
N LYS A 10 30.89 17.06 59.58
CA LYS A 10 30.51 16.05 58.59
C LYS A 10 31.31 14.75 58.77
N ARG A 11 30.61 13.61 58.79
CA ARG A 11 31.21 12.30 58.51
C ARG A 11 30.61 11.71 57.24
N ASN A 12 31.42 11.72 56.20
CA ASN A 12 31.28 10.90 55.00
C ASN A 12 31.12 9.43 55.40
N TYR A 13 29.99 8.82 55.05
CA TYR A 13 29.86 7.37 54.99
C TYR A 13 29.40 6.94 53.61
N ASN A 14 30.33 6.24 52.98
CA ASN A 14 30.27 5.44 51.77
C ASN A 14 28.90 4.78 51.51
N ASN A 15 28.21 5.22 50.45
CA ASN A 15 27.21 4.39 49.78
C ASN A 15 27.89 3.69 48.59
N SER A 16 28.21 2.42 48.82
CA SER A 16 28.68 1.47 47.81
C SER A 16 27.71 1.41 46.62
N ARG A 17 28.08 2.03 45.50
CA ARG A 17 27.47 1.73 44.20
C ARG A 17 27.82 0.29 43.83
N PRO A 18 26.86 -0.58 43.50
CA PRO A 18 27.19 -1.88 42.94
C PRO A 18 27.95 -1.68 41.61
N PRO A 19 28.93 -2.54 41.28
CA PRO A 19 29.78 -2.34 40.13
C PRO A 19 28.95 -2.36 38.84
N SER A 20 29.22 -1.38 37.98
CA SER A 20 28.70 -1.27 36.62
C SER A 20 28.93 -2.59 35.89
N ARG A 21 27.85 -3.32 35.58
CA ARG A 21 27.94 -4.49 34.70
C ARG A 21 28.49 -4.01 33.36
N ASN A 22 29.69 -4.47 33.04
CA ASN A 22 30.35 -4.33 31.74
C ASN A 22 29.34 -4.52 30.61
N ASN A 23 28.98 -3.42 29.97
CA ASN A 23 28.11 -3.40 28.80
C ASN A 23 28.97 -3.58 27.54
N GLN A 24 29.78 -4.64 27.51
CA GLN A 24 30.50 -5.06 26.31
C GLN A 24 29.84 -6.34 25.81
N ASN A 25 29.14 -6.24 24.68
CA ASN A 25 28.47 -7.28 23.88
C ASN A 25 26.96 -7.17 23.70
N TYR A 26 26.41 -5.95 23.66
CA TYR A 26 25.27 -5.72 22.76
C TYR A 26 25.83 -5.53 21.34
N LYS A 27 26.02 -6.63 20.60
CA LYS A 27 25.98 -6.55 19.14
C LYS A 27 24.56 -6.10 18.83
N GLY A 28 24.37 -4.79 18.63
CA GLY A 28 23.10 -4.23 18.19
C GLY A 28 22.66 -5.02 16.97
N GLY A 29 21.70 -5.92 17.15
CA GLY A 29 21.08 -6.61 16.04
C GLY A 29 20.61 -5.51 15.11
N GLN A 30 21.18 -5.43 13.92
CA GLN A 30 20.77 -4.45 12.93
C GLN A 30 19.26 -4.56 12.84
N TYR A 31 18.56 -3.51 13.27
CA TYR A 31 17.12 -3.43 13.13
C TYR A 31 16.89 -3.41 11.62
N LYS A 32 16.69 -4.60 11.02
CA LYS A 32 16.29 -4.71 9.62
C LYS A 32 14.93 -4.04 9.58
N LYS A 33 14.90 -2.77 9.14
CA LYS A 33 13.64 -2.09 8.83
C LYS A 33 12.82 -3.09 8.02
N PRO A 34 11.58 -3.41 8.42
CA PRO A 34 10.76 -4.35 7.66
C PRO A 34 10.83 -3.90 6.21
N THR A 35 11.18 -4.80 5.29
CA THR A 35 11.10 -4.54 3.85
C THR A 35 9.63 -4.22 3.58
N GLU A 36 9.33 -2.93 3.57
CA GLU A 36 7.98 -2.40 3.80
C GLU A 36 7.05 -2.67 2.60
N PHE A 37 7.62 -3.17 1.50
CA PHE A 37 6.94 -3.49 0.27
C PHE A 37 7.48 -4.84 -0.22
N ALA A 38 6.69 -5.90 -0.06
CA ALA A 38 6.92 -7.18 -0.73
C ALA A 38 5.65 -7.49 -1.52
N LEU A 39 5.78 -7.70 -2.82
CA LEU A 39 4.70 -8.22 -3.62
C LEU A 39 4.64 -9.74 -3.44
N PRO A 40 3.44 -10.31 -3.21
CA PRO A 40 3.31 -11.74 -3.08
C PRO A 40 3.65 -12.44 -4.39
N THR A 41 4.04 -13.71 -4.28
CA THR A 41 4.20 -14.59 -5.44
C THR A 41 2.85 -14.76 -6.15
N GLY A 42 2.86 -14.74 -7.48
CA GLY A 42 1.66 -14.81 -8.32
C GLY A 42 1.09 -13.44 -8.72
N THR A 43 1.62 -12.34 -8.17
CA THR A 43 1.22 -10.99 -8.60
C THR A 43 1.69 -10.71 -10.04
N ALA A 44 0.78 -10.25 -10.88
CA ALA A 44 1.08 -9.79 -12.23
C ALA A 44 1.55 -8.33 -12.21
N ILE A 45 2.65 -8.05 -12.91
CA ILE A 45 3.17 -6.71 -13.11
C ILE A 45 3.42 -6.47 -14.60
N TYR A 46 3.27 -5.23 -15.05
CA TYR A 46 3.63 -4.79 -16.39
C TYR A 46 4.81 -3.83 -16.32
N ILE A 47 5.81 -4.04 -17.17
CA ILE A 47 7.05 -3.25 -17.18
C ILE A 47 6.82 -1.93 -17.91
N LEU A 48 7.10 -0.81 -17.25
CA LEU A 48 6.94 0.53 -17.82
C LEU A 48 8.26 1.10 -18.32
N ASP A 49 9.37 0.85 -17.62
CA ASP A 49 10.70 1.35 -18.00
C ASP A 49 11.80 0.48 -17.41
N ILE A 50 12.93 0.41 -18.11
CA ILE A 50 14.09 -0.39 -17.77
C ILE A 50 15.29 0.54 -17.60
N LEU A 51 15.80 0.62 -16.37
CA LEU A 51 16.93 1.46 -16.00
C LEU A 51 18.13 0.55 -15.72
N GLU A 52 18.89 0.20 -16.75
CA GLU A 52 20.03 -0.74 -16.66
C GLU A 52 21.11 -0.29 -15.65
N HIS A 53 21.29 1.02 -15.54
CA HIS A 53 22.24 1.66 -14.61
C HIS A 53 21.53 2.40 -13.47
N GLY A 54 20.25 2.09 -13.23
CA GLY A 54 19.42 2.77 -12.24
C GLY A 54 19.28 4.28 -12.49
N HIS A 55 18.86 5.02 -11.46
CA HIS A 55 18.77 6.47 -11.54
C HIS A 55 20.15 7.12 -11.57
N ILE A 56 20.33 8.10 -12.44
CA ILE A 56 21.50 8.99 -12.42
C ILE A 56 21.37 9.89 -11.20
N ARG A 57 22.27 9.75 -10.21
CA ARG A 57 22.25 10.60 -9.02
C ARG A 57 23.64 11.13 -8.73
N ASP A 58 23.78 12.46 -8.69
CA ASP A 58 24.99 13.17 -8.26
C ASP A 58 26.29 12.64 -8.91
N GLY A 59 26.28 12.45 -10.23
CA GLY A 59 27.45 12.00 -11.01
C GLY A 59 27.90 10.56 -10.76
N ARG A 60 27.16 9.77 -9.96
CA ARG A 60 27.38 8.34 -9.79
C ARG A 60 26.17 7.58 -10.34
N SER A 61 26.40 6.67 -11.28
CA SER A 61 25.37 5.75 -11.74
C SER A 61 24.84 4.93 -10.56
N GLY A 62 23.53 4.74 -10.52
CA GLY A 62 22.92 3.78 -9.61
C GLY A 62 23.59 2.42 -9.81
N GLN A 63 24.22 1.87 -8.76
CA GLN A 63 25.01 0.64 -8.92
C GLN A 63 24.19 -0.60 -9.34
N PHE A 64 22.85 -0.51 -9.38
CA PHE A 64 21.96 -1.65 -9.60
C PHE A 64 20.92 -1.36 -10.68
N PRO A 65 20.65 -2.32 -11.58
CA PRO A 65 19.57 -2.21 -12.55
C PRO A 65 18.21 -2.20 -11.86
N LEU A 66 17.33 -1.34 -12.34
CA LEU A 66 15.99 -1.14 -11.81
C LEU A 66 14.97 -1.23 -12.94
N VAL A 67 13.76 -1.61 -12.60
CA VAL A 67 12.60 -1.49 -13.49
C VAL A 67 11.51 -0.72 -12.77
N GLN A 68 10.83 0.15 -13.50
CA GLN A 68 9.56 0.73 -13.05
C GLN A 68 8.44 -0.11 -13.63
N ALA A 69 7.48 -0.48 -12.79
CA ALA A 69 6.39 -1.37 -13.19
C ALA A 69 5.09 -0.97 -12.49
N ILE A 70 3.97 -1.36 -13.12
CA ILE A 70 2.64 -1.26 -12.55
C ILE A 70 2.13 -2.65 -12.18
N GLU A 71 1.57 -2.79 -10.99
CA GLU A 71 0.98 -4.03 -10.50
C GLU A 71 -0.52 -4.06 -10.80
N CYS A 72 -1.02 -5.22 -11.20
CA CYS A 72 -2.43 -5.44 -11.52
C CYS A 72 -3.00 -6.55 -10.62
N PRO A 73 -4.28 -6.44 -10.19
CA PRO A 73 -5.29 -5.46 -10.65
C PRO A 73 -5.34 -4.15 -9.85
N ASP A 74 -4.53 -3.98 -8.80
CA ASP A 74 -4.65 -2.83 -7.87
C ASP A 74 -3.95 -1.53 -8.34
N PHE A 75 -3.29 -1.55 -9.50
CA PHE A 75 -2.62 -0.41 -10.15
C PHE A 75 -1.57 0.30 -9.28
N ASN A 76 -0.89 -0.45 -8.41
CA ASN A 76 0.18 0.12 -7.61
C ASN A 76 1.48 0.24 -8.42
N LEU A 77 2.11 1.42 -8.35
CA LEU A 77 3.38 1.67 -9.03
C LEU A 77 4.57 1.25 -8.14
N PHE A 78 5.53 0.55 -8.72
CA PHE A 78 6.71 0.07 -8.00
C PHE A 78 8.00 0.29 -8.78
N GLU A 79 9.07 0.44 -8.01
CA GLU A 79 10.44 0.29 -8.46
C GLU A 79 10.97 -1.05 -7.94
N LEU A 80 11.41 -1.92 -8.84
CA LEU A 80 11.89 -3.26 -8.52
C LEU A 80 13.33 -3.43 -8.99
N SER A 81 14.11 -4.23 -8.26
CA SER A 81 15.42 -4.67 -8.76
C SER A 81 15.25 -5.74 -9.84
N TYR A 82 16.17 -5.76 -10.79
CA TYR A 82 16.14 -6.69 -11.92
C TYR A 82 17.46 -7.47 -12.05
N LYS A 83 17.44 -8.69 -12.60
CA LYS A 83 18.66 -9.47 -12.86
C LYS A 83 19.37 -8.93 -14.11
N ARG A 84 20.65 -8.57 -14.00
CA ARG A 84 21.43 -8.06 -15.15
C ARG A 84 21.45 -9.08 -16.29
N GLY A 85 21.31 -8.58 -17.52
CA GLY A 85 21.46 -9.38 -18.74
C GLY A 85 20.29 -10.31 -19.05
N ALA A 86 19.18 -10.24 -18.31
CA ALA A 86 17.99 -10.92 -18.77
C ALA A 86 17.31 -10.14 -19.91
N GLU A 87 16.39 -10.78 -20.59
CA GLU A 87 15.59 -10.17 -21.65
C GLU A 87 14.24 -9.76 -21.06
N ILE A 88 14.03 -8.45 -20.88
CA ILE A 88 12.73 -7.87 -20.55
C ILE A 88 12.38 -6.85 -21.62
N LYS A 89 11.12 -6.86 -22.04
CA LYS A 89 10.57 -5.87 -22.96
C LYS A 89 9.67 -4.89 -22.22
N LEU A 90 9.57 -3.69 -22.76
CA LEU A 90 8.59 -2.71 -22.28
C LEU A 90 7.18 -3.26 -22.52
N GLN A 91 6.27 -2.95 -21.60
CA GLN A 91 4.88 -3.40 -21.57
C GLN A 91 4.69 -4.92 -21.39
N ASP A 92 5.77 -5.67 -21.19
CA ASP A 92 5.69 -7.11 -20.97
C ASP A 92 5.02 -7.43 -19.62
N LYS A 93 4.22 -8.50 -19.61
CA LYS A 93 3.47 -8.97 -18.44
C LYS A 93 4.28 -10.04 -17.73
N VAL A 94 4.82 -9.69 -16.56
CA VAL A 94 5.63 -10.58 -15.73
C VAL A 94 4.81 -11.02 -14.51
N VAL A 95 4.68 -12.32 -14.31
CA VAL A 95 4.13 -12.88 -13.06
C VAL A 95 5.27 -13.11 -12.06
N LEU A 96 5.19 -12.49 -10.89
CA LEU A 96 6.24 -12.57 -9.87
C LEU A 96 6.31 -13.96 -9.26
N GLY A 97 7.52 -14.51 -9.20
CA GLY A 97 7.83 -15.90 -8.86
C GLY A 97 9.08 -15.99 -7.99
N PRO A 98 9.38 -17.15 -7.35
CA PRO A 98 10.67 -17.35 -6.70
C PRO A 98 11.86 -17.15 -7.66
N ASN A 99 11.65 -17.51 -8.93
CA ASN A 99 12.66 -17.43 -9.99
C ASN A 99 12.42 -16.30 -10.99
N SER A 100 11.49 -15.38 -10.72
CA SER A 100 11.19 -14.30 -11.67
C SER A 100 12.43 -13.45 -11.97
N VAL A 101 12.43 -12.89 -13.16
CA VAL A 101 13.52 -12.05 -13.66
C VAL A 101 13.59 -10.73 -12.88
N VAL A 102 12.41 -10.24 -12.51
CA VAL A 102 12.23 -9.14 -11.56
C VAL A 102 12.31 -9.67 -10.14
N GLY A 103 13.08 -8.98 -9.30
CA GLY A 103 13.38 -9.35 -7.92
C GLY A 103 12.59 -8.55 -6.90
N LYS A 104 13.30 -8.04 -5.89
CA LYS A 104 12.69 -7.38 -4.71
C LYS A 104 12.18 -5.99 -5.07
N VAL A 105 11.03 -5.63 -4.50
CA VAL A 105 10.53 -4.25 -4.52
C VAL A 105 11.50 -3.38 -3.73
N ARG A 106 11.99 -2.33 -4.36
CA ARG A 106 12.83 -1.31 -3.73
C ARG A 106 11.97 -0.22 -3.10
N LYS A 107 10.95 0.23 -3.84
CA LYS A 107 10.12 1.36 -3.44
C LYS A 107 8.74 1.29 -4.09
N ARG A 108 7.72 1.73 -3.36
CA ARG A 108 6.43 2.10 -3.94
C ARG A 108 6.51 3.52 -4.51
N LEU A 109 6.12 3.69 -5.76
CA LEU A 109 6.16 4.96 -6.46
C LEU A 109 4.80 5.65 -6.44
N THR A 110 4.86 6.95 -6.68
CA THR A 110 3.74 7.84 -6.98
C THR A 110 3.91 8.30 -8.42
N TYR A 111 2.83 8.74 -9.09
CA TYR A 111 2.88 9.14 -10.51
C TYR A 111 4.00 10.15 -10.82
N HIS A 112 4.19 11.14 -9.95
CA HIS A 112 5.23 12.17 -10.12
C HIS A 112 6.67 11.64 -10.06
N LYS A 113 6.90 10.43 -9.52
CA LYS A 113 8.22 9.77 -9.43
C LYS A 113 8.50 8.80 -10.59
N LEU A 114 7.55 8.63 -11.50
CA LEU A 114 7.78 7.86 -12.72
C LEU A 114 8.74 8.60 -13.65
N THR A 115 9.54 7.83 -14.40
CA THR A 115 10.33 8.36 -15.52
C THR A 115 9.40 8.86 -16.63
N GLN A 116 9.92 9.67 -17.54
CA GLN A 116 9.12 10.15 -18.67
C GLN A 116 8.63 8.98 -19.53
N THR A 117 9.52 8.05 -19.86
CA THR A 117 9.19 6.79 -20.56
C THR A 117 8.06 6.04 -19.87
N SER A 118 8.13 5.90 -18.53
CA SER A 118 7.09 5.20 -17.77
C SER A 118 5.73 5.92 -17.84
N LYS A 119 5.71 7.25 -17.85
CA LYS A 119 4.46 8.03 -17.95
C LYS A 119 3.85 7.88 -19.34
N ASP A 120 4.66 7.93 -20.38
CA ASP A 120 4.21 7.82 -21.77
C ASP A 120 3.63 6.42 -22.06
N LEU A 121 4.22 5.37 -21.48
CA LEU A 121 3.75 3.99 -21.64
C LEU A 121 2.63 3.58 -20.68
N LEU A 122 2.35 4.39 -19.65
CA LEU A 122 1.37 4.03 -18.62
C LEU A 122 -0.03 3.85 -19.20
N ALA A 123 -0.48 4.80 -20.03
CA ALA A 123 -1.83 4.80 -20.59
C ALA A 123 -2.09 3.56 -21.47
N SER A 124 -1.17 3.26 -22.39
CA SER A 124 -1.27 2.10 -23.28
C SER A 124 -1.16 0.77 -22.52
N THR A 125 -0.33 0.70 -21.48
CA THR A 125 -0.20 -0.50 -20.63
C THR A 125 -1.49 -0.79 -19.85
N ILE A 126 -2.14 0.26 -19.31
CA ILE A 126 -3.43 0.12 -18.64
C ILE A 126 -4.49 -0.38 -19.62
N GLU A 127 -4.52 0.18 -20.84
CA GLU A 127 -5.45 -0.25 -21.87
C GLU A 127 -5.28 -1.73 -22.25
N MET A 128 -4.05 -2.21 -22.43
CA MET A 128 -3.79 -3.63 -22.68
C MET A 128 -4.26 -4.50 -21.52
N HIS A 129 -4.01 -4.09 -20.27
CA HIS A 129 -4.47 -4.86 -19.12
C HIS A 129 -6.00 -4.94 -19.02
N ILE A 130 -6.70 -3.84 -19.33
CA ILE A 130 -8.17 -3.79 -19.36
C ILE A 130 -8.73 -4.77 -20.38
N GLU A 131 -8.12 -4.82 -21.56
CA GLU A 131 -8.48 -5.76 -22.63
C GLU A 131 -8.22 -7.22 -22.22
N ASP A 132 -7.06 -7.53 -21.65
CA ASP A 132 -6.74 -8.86 -21.12
C ASP A 132 -7.71 -9.33 -20.02
N SER A 133 -8.25 -8.38 -19.25
CA SER A 133 -9.00 -8.66 -18.01
C SER A 133 -10.43 -8.15 -18.08
N GLU A 134 -11.04 -8.22 -19.27
CA GLU A 134 -12.35 -7.68 -19.59
C GLU A 134 -13.43 -8.03 -18.55
N GLN A 135 -13.48 -9.31 -18.14
CA GLN A 135 -14.49 -9.81 -17.20
C GLN A 135 -14.49 -9.13 -15.83
N LEU A 136 -13.33 -8.66 -15.35
CA LEU A 136 -13.25 -7.94 -14.07
C LEU A 136 -14.01 -6.60 -14.16
N TYR A 137 -13.86 -5.90 -15.28
CA TYR A 137 -14.46 -4.60 -15.50
C TYR A 137 -15.93 -4.69 -15.91
N LEU A 138 -16.31 -5.71 -16.67
CA LEU A 138 -17.72 -6.02 -16.93
C LEU A 138 -18.46 -6.32 -15.63
N THR A 139 -17.85 -7.11 -14.75
CA THR A 139 -18.39 -7.36 -13.41
C THR A 139 -18.58 -6.05 -12.66
N PHE A 140 -17.62 -5.13 -12.71
CA PHE A 140 -17.78 -3.79 -12.13
C PHE A 140 -18.96 -3.03 -12.73
N LEU A 141 -19.12 -2.97 -14.06
CA LEU A 141 -20.23 -2.25 -14.71
C LEU A 141 -21.60 -2.82 -14.31
N ASN A 142 -21.70 -4.16 -14.26
CA ASN A 142 -22.92 -4.87 -13.91
C ASN A 142 -23.25 -4.78 -12.41
N THR A 143 -22.25 -4.73 -11.53
CA THR A 143 -22.47 -4.74 -10.06
C THR A 143 -22.37 -3.36 -9.41
N ALA A 144 -21.90 -2.34 -10.13
CA ALA A 144 -21.69 -1.00 -9.59
C ALA A 144 -22.99 -0.42 -9.00
N GLY A 145 -22.96 -0.09 -7.72
CA GLY A 145 -24.07 0.50 -6.99
C GLY A 145 -23.84 1.96 -6.56
N PRO A 146 -24.76 2.51 -5.75
CA PRO A 146 -24.61 3.82 -5.13
C PRO A 146 -23.44 3.85 -4.12
N ILE A 147 -22.68 4.95 -4.10
CA ILE A 147 -21.66 5.23 -3.08
C ILE A 147 -22.32 5.95 -1.90
N THR A 148 -23.09 6.99 -2.21
CA THR A 148 -23.89 7.75 -1.26
C THR A 148 -25.31 7.90 -1.80
N THR A 149 -26.21 8.48 -1.02
CA THR A 149 -27.60 8.74 -1.45
C THR A 149 -27.70 9.59 -2.72
N LYS A 150 -26.70 10.42 -3.02
CA LYS A 150 -26.68 11.32 -4.18
C LYS A 150 -25.64 10.96 -5.25
N ARG A 151 -24.77 9.97 -5.00
CA ARG A 151 -23.61 9.69 -5.88
C ARG A 151 -23.48 8.20 -6.17
N HIS A 152 -23.35 7.85 -7.44
CA HIS A 152 -23.23 6.47 -7.91
C HIS A 152 -21.77 6.11 -8.29
N LYS A 153 -21.35 4.85 -8.17
CA LYS A 153 -19.99 4.42 -8.59
C LYS A 153 -19.70 4.76 -10.05
N LEU A 154 -20.65 4.46 -10.95
CA LEU A 154 -20.52 4.77 -12.38
C LEU A 154 -20.41 6.28 -12.67
N SER A 155 -20.96 7.16 -11.82
CA SER A 155 -20.82 8.62 -12.00
C SER A 155 -19.41 9.16 -11.75
N LEU A 156 -18.51 8.33 -11.20
CA LEU A 156 -17.10 8.68 -11.04
C LEU A 156 -16.31 8.52 -12.34
N LEU A 157 -16.83 7.75 -13.29
CA LEU A 157 -16.16 7.53 -14.56
C LEU A 157 -16.15 8.84 -15.38
N PRO A 158 -14.98 9.23 -15.93
CA PRO A 158 -14.88 10.46 -16.72
C PRO A 158 -15.86 10.45 -17.89
N GLY A 159 -16.64 11.52 -18.03
CA GLY A 159 -17.67 11.64 -19.08
C GLY A 159 -19.03 11.03 -18.73
N VAL A 160 -19.17 10.28 -17.64
CA VAL A 160 -20.46 9.73 -17.20
C VAL A 160 -21.22 10.74 -16.34
N GLY A 161 -21.99 11.60 -17.00
CA GLY A 161 -22.96 12.48 -16.36
C GLY A 161 -24.25 11.77 -15.95
N GLN A 162 -25.22 12.52 -15.39
CA GLN A 162 -26.51 11.98 -14.94
C GLN A 162 -27.30 11.28 -16.06
N LYS A 163 -27.37 11.89 -17.26
CA LYS A 163 -28.08 11.30 -18.41
C LYS A 163 -27.52 9.93 -18.78
N LEU A 164 -26.21 9.86 -18.96
CA LEU A 164 -25.51 8.64 -19.36
C LEU A 164 -25.52 7.58 -18.24
N LEU A 165 -25.43 8.00 -16.98
CA LEU A 165 -25.58 7.11 -15.83
C LEU A 165 -26.91 6.36 -15.86
N TRP A 166 -28.02 7.08 -16.06
CA TRP A 166 -29.34 6.46 -16.12
C TRP A 166 -29.51 5.55 -17.33
N GLU A 167 -28.95 5.94 -18.48
CA GLU A 167 -28.90 5.10 -19.67
C GLU A 167 -28.16 3.77 -19.41
N ILE A 168 -26.98 3.80 -18.77
CA ILE A 168 -26.24 2.59 -18.39
C ILE A 168 -27.07 1.72 -17.44
N ILE A 169 -27.71 2.32 -16.43
CA ILE A 169 -28.52 1.59 -15.45
C ILE A 169 -29.75 0.95 -16.12
N ASP A 170 -30.43 1.65 -17.02
CA ASP A 170 -31.59 1.13 -17.74
C ASP A 170 -31.22 -0.06 -18.63
N GLN A 171 -30.13 0.05 -19.40
CA GLN A 171 -29.65 -1.05 -20.24
C GLN A 171 -29.23 -2.26 -19.41
N ARG A 172 -28.53 -2.04 -18.30
CA ARG A 172 -28.15 -3.09 -17.36
C ARG A 172 -29.35 -3.80 -16.73
N ASN A 173 -30.42 -3.06 -16.42
CA ASN A 173 -31.63 -3.63 -15.82
C ASN A 173 -32.40 -4.52 -16.80
N LYS A 174 -32.26 -4.31 -18.12
CA LYS A 174 -32.83 -5.19 -19.15
C LYS A 174 -32.05 -6.49 -19.22
N ALA A 175 -30.73 -6.40 -19.35
CA ALA A 175 -29.82 -7.53 -19.30
C ALA A 175 -28.41 -7.07 -18.90
N PRO A 176 -27.67 -7.86 -18.12
CA PRO A 176 -26.26 -7.57 -17.82
C PRO A 176 -25.44 -7.53 -19.11
N PHE A 177 -24.35 -6.75 -19.10
CA PHE A 177 -23.42 -6.68 -20.22
C PHE A 177 -22.52 -7.92 -20.25
N GLU A 178 -22.39 -8.55 -21.41
CA GLU A 178 -21.58 -9.76 -21.61
C GLU A 178 -20.19 -9.49 -22.17
N SER A 179 -20.03 -8.37 -22.89
CA SER A 179 -18.77 -7.93 -23.49
C SER A 179 -18.68 -6.41 -23.61
N TYR A 180 -17.47 -5.90 -23.86
CA TYR A 180 -17.27 -4.49 -24.19
C TYR A 180 -17.96 -4.09 -25.49
N ALA A 181 -18.00 -4.98 -26.48
CA ALA A 181 -18.74 -4.74 -27.73
C ALA A 181 -20.25 -4.58 -27.45
N ASP A 182 -20.83 -5.46 -26.64
CA ASP A 182 -22.24 -5.38 -26.23
C ASP A 182 -22.55 -4.08 -25.47
N PHE A 183 -21.63 -3.61 -24.62
CA PHE A 183 -21.78 -2.33 -23.95
C PHE A 183 -21.75 -1.14 -24.94
N ASP A 184 -20.75 -1.11 -25.84
CA ASP A 184 -20.55 -0.03 -26.79
C ASP A 184 -21.71 0.03 -27.83
N GLU A 185 -22.28 -1.10 -28.22
CA GLU A 185 -23.46 -1.18 -29.10
C GLU A 185 -24.73 -0.63 -28.45
N ARG A 186 -24.96 -0.95 -27.17
CA ARG A 186 -26.15 -0.49 -26.42
C ARG A 186 -26.07 0.99 -26.06
N ILE A 187 -24.86 1.52 -25.85
CA ILE A 187 -24.63 2.89 -25.36
C ILE A 187 -23.79 3.69 -26.36
N LYS A 188 -24.42 4.04 -27.48
CA LYS A 188 -23.78 4.73 -28.63
C LYS A 188 -23.20 6.11 -28.31
N THR A 189 -23.58 6.70 -27.18
CA THR A 189 -23.07 8.00 -26.73
C THR A 189 -21.59 7.89 -26.28
N ILE A 190 -21.13 6.71 -25.89
CA ILE A 190 -19.76 6.46 -25.44
C ILE A 190 -18.91 6.01 -26.63
N HIS A 191 -17.70 6.56 -26.77
CA HIS A 191 -16.77 6.12 -27.82
C HIS A 191 -16.33 4.67 -27.62
N SER A 192 -15.82 4.36 -26.42
CA SER A 192 -15.55 2.98 -25.99
C SER A 192 -15.41 2.90 -24.48
N VAL A 193 -16.02 1.89 -23.86
CA VAL A 193 -15.93 1.60 -22.44
C VAL A 193 -14.49 1.40 -21.95
N LYS A 194 -13.63 0.80 -22.79
CA LYS A 194 -12.20 0.59 -22.50
C LYS A 194 -11.50 1.92 -22.21
N THR A 195 -11.70 2.92 -23.07
CA THR A 195 -11.06 4.24 -22.93
C THR A 195 -11.55 4.98 -21.69
N LEU A 196 -12.82 4.80 -21.34
CA LEU A 196 -13.47 5.46 -20.21
C LEU A 196 -12.97 4.89 -18.87
N ILE A 197 -12.81 3.57 -18.79
CA ILE A 197 -12.19 2.90 -17.64
C ILE A 197 -10.70 3.27 -17.54
N SER A 198 -9.96 3.22 -18.65
CA SER A 198 -8.54 3.60 -18.71
C SER A 198 -8.32 5.02 -18.18
N LYS A 199 -9.11 5.99 -18.65
CA LYS A 199 -9.07 7.38 -18.17
C LYS A 199 -9.36 7.48 -16.67
N ARG A 200 -10.32 6.71 -16.14
CA ARG A 200 -10.60 6.73 -14.70
C ARG A 200 -9.39 6.25 -13.90
N ILE A 201 -8.80 5.13 -14.30
CA ILE A 201 -7.65 4.53 -13.62
C ILE A 201 -6.47 5.50 -13.66
N LEU A 202 -6.20 6.08 -14.83
CA LEU A 202 -5.14 7.08 -15.00
C LEU A 202 -5.36 8.29 -14.09
N ASN A 203 -6.58 8.82 -14.01
CA ASN A 203 -6.90 9.92 -13.09
C ASN A 203 -6.68 9.52 -11.62
N GLU A 204 -7.08 8.32 -11.21
CA GLU A 204 -6.86 7.80 -9.85
C GLU A 204 -5.36 7.58 -9.53
N ILE A 205 -4.53 7.30 -10.54
CA ILE A 205 -3.07 7.18 -10.37
C ILE A 205 -2.43 8.57 -10.24
N ILE A 206 -2.85 9.53 -11.07
CA ILE A 206 -2.30 10.89 -11.12
C ILE A 206 -2.72 11.70 -9.89
N ASP A 207 -4.02 11.78 -9.62
CA ASP A 207 -4.59 12.56 -8.52
C ASP A 207 -4.54 11.73 -7.23
N ASP A 208 -3.73 12.19 -6.28
CA ASP A 208 -3.58 11.55 -4.98
C ASP A 208 -4.57 12.03 -3.92
N GLU A 209 -5.38 13.04 -4.22
CA GLU A 209 -6.38 13.64 -3.32
C GLU A 209 -7.81 13.15 -3.58
N GLU A 210 -8.01 12.26 -4.57
CA GLU A 210 -9.31 11.67 -4.86
C GLU A 210 -9.85 10.91 -3.63
N LYS A 211 -11.12 11.14 -3.31
CA LYS A 211 -11.75 10.56 -2.10
C LYS A 211 -12.26 9.15 -2.33
N HIS A 212 -12.62 8.83 -3.57
CA HIS A 212 -13.22 7.56 -3.94
C HIS A 212 -12.42 6.91 -5.07
N TYR A 213 -11.61 5.94 -4.71
CA TYR A 213 -10.92 5.07 -5.66
C TYR A 213 -11.84 3.92 -6.05
N LEU A 214 -12.00 3.68 -7.35
CA LEU A 214 -12.75 2.56 -7.90
C LEU A 214 -11.85 1.36 -8.19
N PHE A 215 -10.66 1.63 -8.71
CA PHE A 215 -9.77 0.60 -9.24
C PHE A 215 -8.41 0.60 -8.54
N VAL A 216 -7.90 1.77 -8.17
CA VAL A 216 -6.57 1.89 -7.55
C VAL A 216 -6.65 1.67 -6.05
N THR A 217 -6.02 0.61 -5.53
CA THR A 217 -5.99 0.38 -4.08
C THR A 217 -4.83 1.15 -3.44
N ARG A 218 -5.12 2.33 -2.90
CA ARG A 218 -4.15 3.06 -2.06
C ARG A 218 -4.17 2.56 -0.63
N ARG A 219 -3.03 2.03 -0.16
CA ARG A 219 -2.84 1.82 1.28
C ARG A 219 -2.80 3.20 1.92
N LYS A 220 -3.80 3.52 2.77
CA LYS A 220 -3.75 4.74 3.59
C LYS A 220 -2.39 4.74 4.29
N PRO A 221 -1.56 5.79 4.14
CA PRO A 221 -0.35 5.90 4.94
C PRO A 221 -0.81 5.75 6.39
N ARG A 222 -0.16 4.86 7.14
CA ARG A 222 -0.43 4.81 8.59
C ARG A 222 -0.25 6.25 9.07
N PRO A 223 -1.24 6.84 9.77
CA PRO A 223 -1.02 8.16 10.35
C PRO A 223 0.30 8.06 11.09
N LYS A 224 1.27 8.88 10.67
CA LYS A 224 2.49 9.05 11.47
C LYS A 224 1.92 9.53 12.78
N GLY A 225 1.95 8.68 13.82
CA GLY A 225 1.52 9.11 15.13
C GLY A 225 2.32 10.36 15.42
N ASP A 226 1.66 11.52 15.43
CA ASP A 226 2.27 12.77 15.85
C ASP A 226 2.95 12.42 17.17
N GLY A 227 4.26 12.66 17.29
CA GLY A 227 5.09 12.09 18.37
C GLY A 227 4.67 12.41 19.81
N TYR A 228 3.50 13.00 20.03
CA TYR A 228 2.77 13.07 21.29
C TYR A 228 2.34 11.67 21.75
N ARG A 229 3.32 10.92 22.27
CA ARG A 229 3.04 10.07 23.42
C ARG A 229 2.80 11.03 24.58
N PRO A 230 1.58 11.16 25.13
CA PRO A 230 1.38 12.01 26.30
C PRO A 230 2.34 11.52 27.40
N GLN A 231 3.30 12.38 27.76
CA GLN A 231 4.06 12.23 28.99
C GLN A 231 3.13 12.59 30.14
N GLY A 232 2.08 11.78 30.33
CA GLY A 232 1.41 11.75 31.63
C GLY A 232 2.38 11.09 32.59
N ASP A 233 2.53 11.67 33.77
CA ASP A 233 3.22 11.00 34.87
C ASP A 233 2.64 9.59 35.01
N ARG A 234 3.50 8.61 34.80
CA ARG A 234 3.18 7.22 35.09
C ARG A 234 2.76 7.20 36.57
N PRO A 235 1.54 6.77 36.93
CA PRO A 235 1.12 6.80 38.32
C PRO A 235 2.16 6.06 39.16
N GLN A 236 2.79 6.77 40.09
CA GLN A 236 3.69 6.19 41.08
C GLN A 236 2.85 5.49 42.16
N GLY A 237 2.03 4.52 41.74
CA GLY A 237 1.42 3.58 42.66
C GLY A 237 2.45 2.51 42.99
N ASN A 238 2.59 2.18 44.27
CA ASN A 238 3.30 0.97 44.67
C ASN A 238 2.70 -0.21 43.89
N ARG A 239 3.56 -0.92 43.15
CA ARG A 239 3.18 -2.17 42.50
C ARG A 239 2.61 -3.08 43.59
N PRO A 240 1.37 -3.58 43.48
CA PRO A 240 0.79 -4.42 44.53
C PRO A 240 1.70 -5.62 44.78
N GLN A 241 2.21 -5.73 46.00
CA GLN A 241 2.96 -6.90 46.44
C GLN A 241 1.95 -7.99 46.83
N GLY A 242 1.40 -8.63 45.81
CA GLY A 242 0.61 -9.85 45.96
C GLY A 242 1.28 -10.96 45.17
N ASN A 243 1.32 -12.17 45.74
CA ASN A 243 1.68 -13.35 44.97
C ASN A 243 0.73 -13.44 43.77
N ARG A 244 1.32 -13.53 42.57
CA ARG A 244 0.57 -13.79 41.34
C ARG A 244 -0.24 -15.07 41.56
N PRO A 245 -1.59 -15.04 41.46
CA PRO A 245 -2.38 -16.24 41.65
C PRO A 245 -1.93 -17.31 40.65
N GLN A 246 -1.49 -18.46 41.13
CA GLN A 246 -1.24 -19.63 40.29
C GLN A 246 -2.57 -20.30 39.97
N GLY A 247 -3.35 -19.68 39.09
CA GLY A 247 -4.50 -20.32 38.48
C GLY A 247 -4.06 -21.07 37.23
N ASN A 248 -4.52 -22.32 37.07
CA ASN A 248 -4.41 -23.03 35.81
C ASN A 248 -5.03 -22.19 34.70
N ARG A 249 -4.28 -21.97 33.62
CA ARG A 249 -4.74 -21.28 32.42
C ARG A 249 -5.98 -22.02 31.89
N PRO A 250 -7.15 -21.39 31.80
CA PRO A 250 -8.31 -22.04 31.23
C PRO A 250 -7.99 -22.43 29.78
N GLN A 251 -8.08 -23.72 29.45
CA GLN A 251 -8.02 -24.20 28.08
C GLN A 251 -9.38 -23.95 27.42
N GLY A 252 -9.63 -22.70 27.04
CA GLY A 252 -10.74 -22.37 26.16
C GLY A 252 -10.37 -22.70 24.72
N ASN A 253 -11.22 -23.46 24.02
CA ASN A 253 -11.09 -23.65 22.58
C ASN A 253 -11.03 -22.28 21.90
N ARG A 254 -9.93 -22.03 21.20
CA ARG A 254 -9.72 -20.81 20.42
C ARG A 254 -10.84 -20.74 19.37
N PRO A 255 -11.71 -19.71 19.36
CA PRO A 255 -12.76 -19.62 18.37
C PRO A 255 -12.13 -19.58 16.97
N TYR A 256 -12.61 -20.45 16.08
CA TYR A 256 -12.19 -20.51 14.70
C TYR A 256 -12.51 -19.15 14.04
N LYS A 257 -11.50 -18.39 13.64
CA LYS A 257 -11.71 -17.18 12.84
C LYS A 257 -12.19 -17.63 11.46
N LYS A 258 -13.45 -17.32 11.13
CA LYS A 258 -13.94 -17.46 9.75
C LYS A 258 -12.98 -16.69 8.80
N PRO A 259 -12.65 -17.25 7.63
CA PRO A 259 -11.89 -16.52 6.62
C PRO A 259 -12.64 -15.23 6.24
N TYR A 260 -11.87 -14.17 5.97
CA TYR A 260 -12.41 -12.95 5.41
C TYR A 260 -13.09 -13.26 4.07
N GLU A 261 -14.40 -13.09 3.99
CA GLU A 261 -15.10 -12.96 2.71
C GLU A 261 -14.64 -11.66 2.04
N LYS A 262 -14.08 -11.78 0.83
CA LYS A 262 -13.82 -10.64 -0.03
C LYS A 262 -15.16 -9.95 -0.32
N ARG A 263 -15.28 -8.69 0.09
CA ARG A 263 -16.34 -7.82 -0.42
C ARG A 263 -15.92 -7.32 -1.80
N PHE A 264 -16.79 -7.56 -2.77
CA PHE A 264 -16.72 -7.08 -4.14
C PHE A 264 -16.81 -5.54 -4.21
#